data_AF-A0A6P8HHN2-F1
#
_entry.id   AF-A0A6P8HHN2-F1
#
_cell.length_a   1.000
_cell.length_b   1.000
_cell.length_c   1.000
_cell.angle_alpha   90.00
_cell.angle_beta   90.00
_cell.angle_gamma   90.00
#
_symmetry.space_group_name_H-M   'P 1'
#
loop_
_entity.id
_entity.type
_entity.pdbx_description
1 polymer ?
#
loop_
_entity_poly.entity_id
_entity_poly.type
_entity_poly.pdbx_seq_one_letter_code
_entity_poly.pdbx_strand_id
1 'polypeptide(L)'
;MRDPEREHFIEVIKNKDRKIEQLKEKITVYKNKIKELNDRKDREEEIKEEIEDIKGKKDQFEKEIIQLKNEIEELKEELKKKDVRMDSLESTIKENEKRNRKQMEDIKEGYKTDMRELKESHNEEMKKMEDYRIAYEMNEDENQKLREENKELEGDSKDIKKHIRNYEMDLNKLIIGQVCFELPTNLYRYVMPKRCCAKDCYYKIKDIENDIDDEDLLNDEERIEAEERLEKLKKKIDWAKLKKLIGAFKLLQDQRNQVAHPPNVDEKGAKHAAQELDKQGKLKGKTSIGRVKQIIEIWSVSKSLLGDQNSNNVA
;
A
#
# COMPACT_ATOMS: atom_id res chain seq x y z
N MET A 1 -21.18 -189.33 -16.10
CA MET A 1 -21.57 -188.96 -14.72
C MET A 1 -20.70 -187.78 -14.31
N ARG A 2 -21.26 -186.73 -13.67
CA ARG A 2 -20.52 -185.49 -13.34
C ARG A 2 -19.63 -185.70 -12.09
N ASP A 3 -18.49 -185.00 -12.05
CA ASP A 3 -17.44 -185.05 -11.04
C ASP A 3 -17.70 -184.03 -9.89
N PRO A 4 -17.88 -184.48 -8.62
CA PRO A 4 -18.20 -183.63 -7.47
C PRO A 4 -17.12 -182.60 -7.10
N GLU A 5 -15.83 -182.92 -7.31
CA GLU A 5 -14.74 -181.97 -7.01
C GLU A 5 -14.79 -180.78 -7.97
N ARG A 6 -15.13 -181.06 -9.23
CA ARG A 6 -15.33 -180.03 -10.26
C ARG A 6 -16.48 -179.09 -9.90
N GLU A 7 -17.58 -179.58 -9.32
CA GLU A 7 -18.70 -178.74 -8.89
C GLU A 7 -18.34 -177.85 -7.68
N HIS A 8 -17.58 -178.36 -6.71
CA HIS A 8 -17.09 -177.54 -5.59
C HIS A 8 -16.14 -176.42 -6.05
N PHE A 9 -15.19 -176.72 -6.93
CA PHE A 9 -14.30 -175.71 -7.52
C PHE A 9 -15.07 -174.64 -8.30
N ILE A 10 -16.10 -175.03 -9.06
CA ILE A 10 -16.97 -174.08 -9.78
C ILE A 10 -17.69 -173.14 -8.80
N GLU A 11 -18.20 -173.65 -7.68
CA GLU A 11 -18.90 -172.82 -6.68
C GLU A 11 -17.96 -171.84 -5.95
N VAL A 12 -16.73 -172.28 -5.64
CA VAL A 12 -15.69 -171.40 -5.08
C VAL A 12 -15.29 -170.31 -6.07
N ILE A 13 -15.14 -170.65 -7.36
CA ILE A 13 -14.85 -169.67 -8.43
C ILE A 13 -15.99 -168.65 -8.52
N LYS A 14 -17.26 -169.09 -8.57
CA LYS A 14 -18.42 -168.18 -8.60
C LYS A 14 -18.47 -167.24 -7.40
N ASN A 15 -18.15 -167.72 -6.20
CA ASN A 15 -18.11 -166.87 -5.01
C ASN A 15 -16.94 -165.87 -5.05
N LYS A 16 -15.78 -166.28 -5.55
CA LYS A 16 -14.65 -165.37 -5.77
C LYS A 16 -14.97 -164.32 -6.83
N ASP A 17 -15.63 -164.70 -7.93
CA ASP A 17 -16.07 -163.79 -9.00
C ASP A 17 -17.08 -162.77 -8.48
N ARG A 18 -18.09 -163.20 -7.70
CA ARG A 18 -19.02 -162.29 -7.02
C ARG A 18 -18.28 -161.28 -6.12
N LYS A 19 -17.27 -161.74 -5.39
CA LYS A 19 -16.48 -160.87 -4.50
C LYS A 19 -15.58 -159.90 -5.29
N ILE A 20 -15.04 -160.34 -6.42
CA ILE A 20 -14.30 -159.49 -7.35
C ILE A 20 -15.22 -158.39 -7.90
N GLU A 21 -16.44 -158.71 -8.32
CA GLU A 21 -17.40 -157.71 -8.81
C GLU A 21 -17.79 -156.71 -7.71
N GLN A 22 -18.10 -157.17 -6.49
CA GLN A 22 -18.36 -156.28 -5.35
C GLN A 22 -17.16 -155.36 -5.04
N LEU A 23 -15.93 -155.86 -5.17
CA LEU A 23 -14.73 -155.05 -4.97
C LEU A 23 -14.53 -154.05 -6.11
N LYS A 24 -14.83 -154.41 -7.37
CA LYS A 24 -14.78 -153.48 -8.51
C LYS A 24 -15.80 -152.35 -8.37
N GLU A 25 -17.02 -152.66 -7.94
CA GLU A 25 -18.04 -151.66 -7.63
C GLU A 25 -17.55 -150.70 -6.54
N LYS A 26 -17.02 -151.23 -5.43
CA LYS A 26 -16.44 -150.41 -4.36
C LYS A 26 -15.27 -149.56 -4.84
N ILE A 27 -14.37 -150.10 -5.64
CA ILE A 27 -13.26 -149.35 -6.25
C ILE A 27 -13.80 -148.21 -7.11
N THR A 28 -14.87 -148.43 -7.86
CA THR A 28 -15.50 -147.40 -8.71
C THR A 28 -16.12 -146.30 -7.85
N VAL A 29 -16.83 -146.66 -6.77
CA VAL A 29 -17.38 -145.71 -5.79
C VAL A 29 -16.26 -144.89 -5.14
N TYR A 30 -15.17 -145.53 -4.69
CA TYR A 30 -14.06 -144.82 -4.07
C TYR A 30 -13.30 -143.92 -5.05
N LYS A 31 -13.13 -144.35 -6.31
CA LYS A 31 -12.57 -143.50 -7.37
C LYS A 31 -13.41 -142.24 -7.60
N ASN A 32 -14.73 -142.39 -7.68
CA ASN A 32 -15.63 -141.24 -7.80
C ASN A 32 -15.55 -140.34 -6.57
N LYS A 33 -15.46 -140.93 -5.37
CA LYS A 33 -15.33 -140.15 -4.14
C LYS A 33 -14.02 -139.37 -4.04
N ILE A 34 -12.91 -139.97 -4.48
CA ILE A 34 -11.60 -139.29 -4.56
C ILE A 34 -11.70 -138.11 -5.53
N LYS A 35 -12.35 -138.28 -6.68
CA LYS A 35 -12.57 -137.18 -7.63
C LYS A 35 -13.36 -136.03 -7.00
N GLU A 36 -14.49 -136.33 -6.36
CA GLU A 36 -15.28 -135.31 -5.64
C GLU A 36 -14.49 -134.59 -4.54
N LEU A 37 -13.64 -135.31 -3.81
CA LEU A 37 -12.81 -134.72 -2.75
C LEU A 37 -11.73 -133.79 -3.33
N ASN A 38 -11.13 -134.15 -4.47
CA ASN A 38 -10.19 -133.29 -5.17
C ASN A 38 -10.89 -132.02 -5.70
N ASP A 39 -12.04 -132.17 -6.37
CA ASP A 39 -12.81 -131.02 -6.86
C ASP A 39 -13.22 -130.07 -5.72
N ARG A 40 -13.52 -130.61 -4.53
CA ARG A 40 -13.79 -129.80 -3.32
C ARG A 40 -12.54 -129.10 -2.79
N LYS A 41 -11.39 -129.77 -2.83
CA LYS A 41 -10.12 -129.20 -2.40
C LYS A 41 -9.72 -128.02 -3.29
N ASP A 42 -9.87 -128.15 -4.61
CA ASP A 42 -9.56 -127.08 -5.56
C ASP A 42 -10.47 -125.85 -5.30
N ARG A 43 -11.77 -126.07 -5.06
CA ARG A 43 -12.69 -124.98 -4.64
C ARG A 43 -12.32 -124.36 -3.29
N GLU A 44 -11.80 -125.15 -2.36
CA GLU A 44 -11.35 -124.63 -1.06
C GLU A 44 -10.11 -123.74 -1.23
N GLU A 45 -9.22 -124.06 -2.17
CA GLU A 45 -8.07 -123.22 -2.53
C GLU A 45 -8.54 -121.91 -3.19
N GLU A 46 -9.47 -121.95 -4.15
CA GLU A 46 -10.08 -120.75 -4.76
C GLU A 46 -10.72 -119.81 -3.71
N ILE A 47 -11.53 -120.37 -2.79
CA ILE A 47 -12.17 -119.59 -1.72
C ILE A 47 -11.13 -118.98 -0.78
N LYS A 48 -10.00 -119.64 -0.52
CA LYS A 48 -8.93 -119.09 0.32
C LYS A 48 -8.28 -117.88 -0.34
N GLU A 49 -8.02 -117.94 -1.65
CA GLU A 49 -7.50 -116.81 -2.42
C GLU A 49 -8.48 -115.62 -2.39
N GLU A 50 -9.77 -115.87 -2.62
CA GLU A 50 -10.80 -114.81 -2.52
C GLU A 50 -10.86 -114.17 -1.12
N ILE A 51 -10.75 -114.96 -0.05
CA ILE A 51 -10.72 -114.46 1.32
C ILE A 51 -9.50 -113.58 1.57
N GLU A 52 -8.34 -113.94 1.03
CA GLU A 52 -7.11 -113.15 1.17
C GLU A 52 -7.21 -111.82 0.43
N ASP A 53 -7.74 -111.82 -0.80
CA ASP A 53 -8.02 -110.61 -1.58
C ASP A 53 -9.02 -109.67 -0.87
N ILE A 54 -10.10 -110.22 -0.32
CA ILE A 54 -11.10 -109.44 0.43
C ILE A 54 -10.47 -108.83 1.68
N LYS A 55 -9.60 -109.56 2.40
CA LYS A 55 -8.87 -109.02 3.56
C LYS A 55 -7.95 -107.87 3.14
N GLY A 56 -7.21 -108.01 2.04
CA GLY A 56 -6.35 -106.95 1.51
C GLY A 56 -7.14 -105.68 1.18
N LYS A 57 -8.29 -105.81 0.50
CA LYS A 57 -9.18 -104.68 0.21
C LYS A 57 -9.75 -104.04 1.47
N LYS A 58 -10.13 -104.85 2.46
CA LYS A 58 -10.62 -104.37 3.75
C LYS A 58 -9.57 -103.51 4.46
N ASP A 59 -8.32 -104.00 4.54
CA ASP A 59 -7.22 -103.28 5.18
C ASP A 59 -6.88 -101.97 4.45
N GLN A 60 -7.01 -101.95 3.12
CA GLN A 60 -6.86 -100.73 2.33
C GLN A 60 -7.96 -99.71 2.67
N PHE A 61 -9.22 -100.12 2.65
CA PHE A 61 -10.34 -99.21 2.97
C PHE A 61 -10.27 -98.71 4.42
N GLU A 62 -9.81 -99.53 5.37
CA GLU A 62 -9.60 -99.08 6.75
C GLU A 62 -8.55 -97.96 6.84
N LYS A 63 -7.44 -98.06 6.08
CA LYS A 63 -6.42 -97.00 6.00
C LYS A 63 -6.98 -95.72 5.38
N GLU A 64 -7.72 -95.83 4.28
CA GLU A 64 -8.36 -94.68 3.63
C GLU A 64 -9.37 -93.98 4.55
N ILE A 65 -10.17 -94.75 5.31
CA ILE A 65 -11.11 -94.21 6.30
C ILE A 65 -10.37 -93.41 7.39
N ILE A 66 -9.22 -93.91 7.86
CA ILE A 66 -8.42 -93.19 8.88
C ILE A 66 -7.86 -91.89 8.31
N GLN A 67 -7.32 -91.92 7.09
CA GLN A 67 -6.81 -90.72 6.41
C GLN A 67 -7.90 -89.65 6.24
N LEU A 68 -9.04 -90.05 5.69
CA LEU A 68 -10.19 -89.14 5.50
C LEU A 68 -10.71 -88.57 6.82
N LYS A 69 -10.70 -89.36 7.91
CA LYS A 69 -11.08 -88.86 9.24
C LYS A 69 -10.13 -87.79 9.76
N ASN A 70 -8.83 -87.97 9.55
CA ASN A 70 -7.83 -86.97 9.96
C ASN A 70 -7.98 -85.68 9.14
N GLU A 71 -8.13 -85.79 7.82
CA GLU A 71 -8.38 -84.63 6.94
C GLU A 71 -9.66 -83.87 7.33
N ILE A 72 -10.74 -84.59 7.67
CA ILE A 72 -11.98 -83.98 8.16
C ILE A 72 -11.74 -83.17 9.44
N GLU A 73 -10.91 -83.67 10.36
CA GLU A 73 -10.66 -82.97 11.62
C GLU A 73 -9.77 -81.75 11.42
N GLU A 74 -8.73 -81.84 10.58
CA GLU A 74 -7.90 -80.70 10.19
C GLU A 74 -8.73 -79.59 9.53
N LEU A 75 -9.60 -79.94 8.58
CA LEU A 75 -10.50 -78.99 7.91
C LEU A 75 -11.48 -78.33 8.88
N LYS A 76 -11.98 -79.05 9.89
CA LYS A 76 -12.84 -78.46 10.93
C LYS A 76 -12.08 -77.48 11.81
N GLU A 77 -10.83 -77.77 12.16
CA GLU A 77 -10.00 -76.83 12.91
C GLU A 77 -9.70 -75.56 12.11
N GLU A 78 -9.38 -75.70 10.82
CA GLU A 78 -9.19 -74.55 9.93
C GLU A 78 -10.45 -73.70 9.79
N LEU A 79 -11.62 -74.34 9.66
CA LEU A 79 -12.89 -73.64 9.59
C LEU A 79 -13.13 -72.82 10.86
N LYS A 80 -12.96 -73.42 12.04
CA LYS A 80 -13.08 -72.72 13.34
C LYS A 80 -12.13 -71.53 13.43
N LYS A 81 -10.87 -71.68 12.99
CA LYS A 81 -9.89 -70.58 12.97
C LYS A 81 -10.33 -69.45 12.04
N LYS A 82 -10.90 -69.78 10.88
CA LYS A 82 -11.43 -68.79 9.93
C LYS A 82 -12.66 -68.07 10.47
N ASP A 83 -13.57 -68.77 11.13
CA ASP A 83 -14.76 -68.18 11.75
C ASP A 83 -14.39 -67.16 12.83
N VAL A 84 -13.49 -67.53 13.75
CA VAL A 84 -12.99 -66.61 14.79
C VAL A 84 -12.32 -65.38 14.18
N ARG A 85 -11.55 -65.57 13.10
CA ARG A 85 -10.91 -64.46 12.39
C ARG A 85 -11.94 -63.55 11.72
N MET A 86 -13.01 -64.13 11.15
CA MET A 86 -14.08 -63.39 10.51
C MET A 86 -14.83 -62.52 11.53
N ASP A 87 -15.17 -63.07 12.70
CA ASP A 87 -15.81 -62.34 13.81
C ASP A 87 -14.94 -61.18 14.31
N SER A 88 -13.62 -61.42 14.43
CA SER A 88 -12.66 -60.38 14.81
C SER A 88 -12.60 -59.25 13.77
N LEU A 89 -12.54 -59.61 12.49
CA LEU A 89 -12.49 -58.62 11.41
C LEU A 89 -13.79 -57.82 11.33
N GLU A 90 -14.95 -58.47 11.50
CA GLU A 90 -16.24 -57.78 11.50
C GLU A 90 -16.33 -56.77 12.66
N SER A 91 -15.86 -57.16 13.84
CA SER A 91 -15.76 -56.27 15.01
C SER A 91 -14.87 -55.05 14.73
N THR A 92 -13.68 -55.27 14.14
CA THR A 92 -12.76 -54.19 13.76
C THR A 92 -13.34 -53.26 12.69
N ILE A 93 -14.05 -53.81 11.69
CA ILE A 93 -14.72 -53.02 10.65
C ILE A 93 -15.79 -52.12 11.29
N LYS A 94 -16.65 -52.66 12.14
CA LYS A 94 -17.70 -51.88 12.84
C LYS A 94 -17.11 -50.75 13.69
N GLU A 95 -16.01 -51.00 14.39
CA GLU A 95 -15.34 -49.97 15.18
C GLU A 95 -14.72 -48.86 14.30
N ASN A 96 -14.06 -49.24 13.21
CA ASN A 96 -13.49 -48.30 12.25
C ASN A 96 -14.58 -47.46 11.56
N GLU A 97 -15.71 -48.05 11.17
CA GLU A 97 -16.85 -47.32 10.60
C GLU A 97 -17.40 -46.29 11.59
N LYS A 98 -17.53 -46.66 12.87
CA LYS A 98 -17.97 -45.73 13.92
C LYS A 98 -16.98 -44.58 14.11
N ARG A 99 -15.67 -44.88 14.13
CA ARG A 99 -14.61 -43.87 14.25
C ARG A 99 -14.60 -42.92 13.05
N ASN A 100 -14.68 -43.45 11.83
CA ASN A 100 -14.69 -42.67 10.61
C ASN A 100 -15.93 -41.77 10.54
N ARG A 101 -17.11 -42.28 10.94
CA ARG A 101 -18.34 -41.46 11.00
C ARG A 101 -18.17 -40.27 11.93
N LYS A 102 -17.64 -40.50 13.14
CA LYS A 102 -17.39 -39.42 14.11
C LYS A 102 -16.40 -38.39 13.57
N GLN A 103 -15.29 -38.85 13.00
CA GLN A 103 -14.29 -37.94 12.39
C GLN A 103 -14.89 -37.10 11.25
N MET A 104 -15.75 -37.69 10.42
CA MET A 104 -16.45 -36.96 9.36
C MET A 104 -17.44 -35.92 9.91
N GLU A 105 -18.13 -36.22 11.00
CA GLU A 105 -19.01 -35.25 11.68
C GLU A 105 -18.21 -34.10 12.29
N ASP A 106 -17.10 -34.40 12.99
CA ASP A 106 -16.21 -33.38 13.57
C ASP A 106 -15.64 -32.45 12.49
N ILE A 107 -15.15 -33.02 11.38
CA ILE A 107 -14.65 -32.25 10.22
C ILE A 107 -15.76 -31.38 9.63
N LYS A 108 -16.97 -31.92 9.45
CA LYS A 108 -18.10 -31.19 8.88
C LYS A 108 -18.51 -30.01 9.76
N GLU A 109 -18.49 -30.17 11.07
CA GLU A 109 -18.83 -29.09 12.00
C GLU A 109 -17.73 -28.03 12.08
N GLY A 110 -16.46 -28.44 12.00
CA GLY A 110 -15.32 -27.53 11.83
C GLY A 110 -15.48 -26.65 10.59
N TYR A 111 -15.71 -27.25 9.41
CA TYR A 111 -15.90 -26.48 8.17
C TYR A 111 -17.08 -25.50 8.23
N LYS A 112 -18.18 -25.86 8.90
CA LYS A 112 -19.31 -24.93 9.08
C LYS A 112 -18.95 -23.75 9.97
N THR A 113 -18.15 -23.97 11.00
CA THR A 113 -17.70 -22.93 11.93
C THR A 113 -16.77 -21.98 11.22
N ASP A 114 -15.74 -22.50 10.54
CA ASP A 114 -14.80 -21.72 9.74
C ASP A 114 -15.52 -20.88 8.66
N MET A 115 -16.50 -21.47 7.97
CA MET A 115 -17.30 -20.73 6.98
C MET A 115 -18.14 -19.61 7.59
N ARG A 116 -18.61 -19.77 8.83
CA ARG A 116 -19.36 -18.73 9.54
C ARG A 116 -18.43 -17.58 9.91
N GLU A 117 -17.29 -17.89 10.52
CA GLU A 117 -16.29 -16.90 10.92
C GLU A 117 -15.74 -16.13 9.72
N LEU A 118 -15.45 -16.82 8.61
CA LEU A 118 -14.99 -16.19 7.38
C LEU A 118 -16.05 -15.23 6.81
N LYS A 119 -17.33 -15.62 6.85
CA LYS A 119 -18.43 -14.77 6.37
C LYS A 119 -18.62 -13.53 7.26
N GLU A 120 -18.49 -13.68 8.58
CA GLU A 120 -18.56 -12.58 9.53
C GLU A 120 -17.41 -11.60 9.32
N SER A 121 -16.17 -12.11 9.24
CA SER A 121 -14.98 -11.32 8.95
C SER A 121 -15.07 -10.58 7.62
N HIS A 122 -15.53 -11.25 6.55
CA HIS A 122 -15.73 -10.63 5.25
C HIS A 122 -16.76 -9.49 5.31
N ASN A 123 -17.87 -9.67 6.02
CA ASN A 123 -18.87 -8.61 6.19
C ASN A 123 -18.33 -7.41 6.95
N GLU A 124 -17.48 -7.62 7.97
CA GLU A 124 -16.83 -6.53 8.70
C GLU A 124 -15.83 -5.76 7.84
N GLU A 125 -15.03 -6.46 7.03
CA GLU A 125 -14.10 -5.82 6.08
C GLU A 125 -14.85 -5.01 5.03
N MET A 126 -15.96 -5.52 4.50
CA MET A 126 -16.80 -4.80 3.55
C MET A 126 -17.38 -3.51 4.14
N LYS A 127 -17.80 -3.53 5.41
CA LYS A 127 -18.26 -2.31 6.10
C LYS A 127 -17.12 -1.30 6.25
N LYS A 128 -15.93 -1.74 6.68
CA LYS A 128 -14.76 -0.86 6.79
C LYS A 128 -14.37 -0.24 5.44
N MET A 129 -14.40 -1.01 4.35
CA MET A 129 -14.13 -0.48 3.02
C MET A 129 -15.15 0.59 2.60
N GLU A 130 -16.43 0.41 2.92
CA GLU A 130 -17.45 1.41 2.63
C GLU A 130 -17.26 2.68 3.47
N ASP A 131 -16.92 2.55 4.76
CA ASP A 131 -16.59 3.69 5.62
C ASP A 131 -15.37 4.46 5.08
N TYR A 132 -14.34 3.75 4.60
CA TYR A 132 -13.18 4.38 3.96
C TYR A 132 -13.54 5.08 2.65
N ARG A 133 -14.44 4.51 1.84
CA ARG A 133 -14.91 5.12 0.60
C ARG A 133 -15.61 6.44 0.88
N ILE A 134 -16.54 6.46 1.85
CA ILE A 134 -17.27 7.67 2.25
C ILE A 134 -16.30 8.73 2.78
N ALA A 135 -15.36 8.35 3.65
CA ALA A 135 -14.37 9.29 4.19
C ALA A 135 -13.43 9.87 3.11
N TYR A 136 -13.06 9.05 2.12
CA TYR A 136 -12.26 9.50 0.98
C TYR A 136 -13.02 10.52 0.13
N GLU A 137 -14.28 10.25 -0.20
CA GLU A 137 -15.15 11.18 -0.96
C GLU A 137 -15.32 12.52 -0.22
N MET A 138 -15.57 12.49 1.10
CA MET A 138 -15.66 13.72 1.90
C MET A 138 -14.36 14.54 1.88
N ASN A 139 -13.20 13.87 1.99
CA ASN A 139 -11.90 14.53 1.93
C ASN A 139 -11.59 15.09 0.54
N GLU A 140 -12.06 14.44 -0.52
CA GLU A 140 -11.90 14.93 -1.89
C GLU A 140 -12.72 16.22 -2.10
N ASP A 141 -13.96 16.25 -1.63
CA ASP A 141 -14.82 17.45 -1.65
C ASP A 141 -14.22 18.61 -0.83
N GLU A 142 -13.68 18.34 0.37
CA GLU A 142 -13.04 19.36 1.19
C GLU A 142 -11.77 19.91 0.54
N ASN A 143 -10.94 19.03 -0.04
CA ASN A 143 -9.75 19.45 -0.79
C ASN A 143 -10.11 20.29 -2.02
N GLN A 144 -11.23 19.99 -2.70
CA GLN A 144 -11.69 20.80 -3.81
C GLN A 144 -12.07 22.21 -3.34
N LYS A 145 -12.84 22.33 -2.25
CA LYS A 145 -13.21 23.63 -1.66
C LYS A 145 -11.99 24.45 -1.27
N LEU A 146 -11.02 23.82 -0.59
CA LEU A 146 -9.78 24.49 -0.20
C LEU A 146 -8.94 24.95 -1.41
N ARG A 147 -8.97 24.21 -2.53
CA ARG A 147 -8.30 24.63 -3.77
C ARG A 147 -8.98 25.85 -4.40
N GLU A 148 -10.31 25.90 -4.37
CA GLU A 148 -11.08 27.04 -4.87
C GLU A 148 -10.83 28.29 -4.00
N GLU A 149 -10.92 28.16 -2.68
CA GLU A 149 -10.63 29.26 -1.73
C GLU A 149 -9.20 29.79 -1.86
N ASN A 150 -8.21 28.90 -1.96
CA ASN A 150 -6.82 29.32 -2.18
C ASN A 150 -6.64 30.09 -3.50
N LYS A 151 -7.38 29.71 -4.55
CA LYS A 151 -7.33 30.40 -5.84
C LYS A 151 -7.93 31.80 -5.76
N GLU A 152 -8.99 31.98 -5.00
CA GLU A 152 -9.58 33.30 -4.72
C GLU A 152 -8.62 34.17 -3.92
N LEU A 153 -8.06 33.65 -2.82
CA LEU A 153 -7.08 34.36 -1.99
C LEU A 153 -5.81 34.74 -2.77
N GLU A 154 -5.35 33.89 -3.70
CA GLU A 154 -4.25 34.24 -4.60
C GLU A 154 -4.60 35.41 -5.53
N GLY A 155 -5.86 35.49 -5.99
CA GLY A 155 -6.39 36.61 -6.76
C GLY A 155 -6.35 37.90 -5.95
N ASP A 156 -6.96 37.88 -4.76
CA ASP A 156 -7.00 39.03 -3.85
C ASP A 156 -5.60 39.50 -3.47
N SER A 157 -4.68 38.57 -3.19
CA SER A 157 -3.27 38.90 -2.89
C SER A 157 -2.59 39.63 -4.05
N LYS A 158 -2.86 39.23 -5.30
CA LYS A 158 -2.30 39.92 -6.48
C LYS A 158 -2.85 41.34 -6.60
N ASP A 159 -4.13 41.52 -6.35
CA ASP A 159 -4.78 42.84 -6.42
C ASP A 159 -4.30 43.76 -5.30
N ILE A 160 -4.21 43.27 -4.06
CA ILE A 160 -3.63 44.02 -2.93
C ILE A 160 -2.19 44.43 -3.26
N LYS A 161 -1.34 43.51 -3.78
CA LYS A 161 0.04 43.84 -4.20
C LYS A 161 0.09 44.89 -5.30
N LYS A 162 -0.91 44.94 -6.19
CA LYS A 162 -1.01 45.98 -7.21
C LYS A 162 -1.38 47.33 -6.58
N HIS A 163 -2.33 47.33 -5.65
CA HIS A 163 -2.73 48.54 -4.92
C HIS A 163 -1.60 49.09 -4.07
N ILE A 164 -0.89 48.28 -3.29
CA ILE A 164 0.27 48.71 -2.48
C ILE A 164 1.32 49.38 -3.36
N ARG A 165 1.68 48.75 -4.49
CA ARG A 165 2.64 49.34 -5.44
C ARG A 165 2.18 50.71 -5.94
N ASN A 166 0.90 50.86 -6.26
CA ASN A 166 0.37 52.15 -6.70
C ASN A 166 0.45 53.22 -5.59
N TYR A 167 0.16 52.87 -4.33
CA TYR A 167 0.28 53.78 -3.20
C TYR A 167 1.73 54.21 -2.92
N GLU A 168 2.67 53.26 -2.93
CA GLU A 168 4.11 53.55 -2.76
C GLU A 168 4.64 54.47 -3.87
N MET A 169 4.14 54.30 -5.09
CA MET A 169 4.46 55.19 -6.22
C MET A 169 4.02 56.63 -5.97
N ASP A 170 2.82 56.83 -5.42
CA ASP A 170 2.32 58.16 -5.12
C ASP A 170 3.07 58.79 -3.95
N LEU A 171 3.47 58.01 -2.93
CA LEU A 171 4.32 58.50 -1.84
C LEU A 171 5.69 59.01 -2.33
N ASN A 172 6.35 58.28 -3.23
CA ASN A 172 7.65 58.72 -3.77
C ASN A 172 7.55 60.03 -4.58
N LYS A 173 6.46 60.22 -5.34
CA LYS A 173 6.19 61.50 -6.02
C LYS A 173 5.96 62.63 -5.01
N LEU A 174 5.23 62.37 -3.93
CA LEU A 174 4.99 63.36 -2.87
C LEU A 174 6.29 63.79 -2.18
N ILE A 175 7.21 62.85 -1.92
CA ILE A 175 8.53 63.15 -1.34
C ILE A 175 9.33 64.07 -2.26
N ILE A 176 9.44 63.77 -3.55
CA ILE A 176 10.18 64.61 -4.50
C ILE A 176 9.50 65.96 -4.72
N GLY A 177 8.17 65.98 -4.78
CA GLY A 177 7.39 67.22 -4.83
C GLY A 177 7.60 68.10 -3.60
N GLN A 178 7.70 67.50 -2.41
CA GLN A 178 7.99 68.20 -1.15
C GLN A 178 9.41 68.80 -1.15
N VAL A 179 10.42 68.06 -1.61
CA VAL A 179 11.79 68.58 -1.78
C VAL A 179 11.79 69.81 -2.70
N CYS A 180 11.06 69.75 -3.82
CA CYS A 180 10.95 70.85 -4.77
C CYS A 180 10.18 72.06 -4.23
N PHE A 181 9.26 71.84 -3.28
CA PHE A 181 8.54 72.90 -2.57
C PHE A 181 9.42 73.57 -1.51
N GLU A 182 10.10 72.76 -0.69
CA GLU A 182 10.90 73.25 0.43
C GLU A 182 12.14 74.01 -0.01
N LEU A 183 12.81 73.60 -1.10
CA LEU A 183 14.06 74.24 -1.49
C LEU A 183 13.91 75.75 -1.73
N PRO A 184 13.02 76.24 -2.62
CA PRO A 184 12.83 77.68 -2.81
C PRO A 184 12.49 78.42 -1.51
N THR A 185 11.61 77.85 -0.69
CA THR A 185 11.25 78.41 0.62
C THR A 185 12.45 78.46 1.57
N ASN A 186 13.32 77.45 1.57
CA ASN A 186 14.52 77.42 2.41
C ASN A 186 15.53 78.49 1.99
N LEU A 187 15.73 78.64 0.68
CA LEU A 187 16.61 79.68 0.13
C LEU A 187 16.07 81.07 0.48
N TYR A 188 14.77 81.29 0.31
CA TYR A 188 14.12 82.54 0.68
C TYR A 188 14.28 82.85 2.17
N ARG A 189 14.01 81.86 3.05
CA ARG A 189 14.19 81.99 4.51
C ARG A 189 15.62 82.34 4.91
N TYR A 190 16.62 81.78 4.23
CA TYR A 190 18.02 82.07 4.52
C TYR A 190 18.38 83.53 4.20
N VAL A 191 17.83 84.05 3.11
CA VAL A 191 18.11 85.42 2.63
C VAL A 191 17.28 86.45 3.40
N MET A 192 16.01 86.17 3.66
CA MET A 192 15.06 87.06 4.32
C MET A 192 14.36 86.39 5.52
N PRO A 193 15.07 86.10 6.61
CA PRO A 193 14.53 85.36 7.75
C PRO A 193 13.39 86.10 8.47
N LYS A 194 13.47 87.44 8.56
CA LYS A 194 12.47 88.29 9.24
C LYS A 194 11.16 88.45 8.45
N ARG A 195 11.16 88.16 7.15
CA ARG A 195 10.01 88.38 6.23
C ARG A 195 9.34 87.10 5.77
N CYS A 196 9.84 85.93 6.18
CA CYS A 196 9.18 84.69 5.86
C CYS A 196 7.91 84.52 6.70
N CYS A 197 6.74 84.60 6.07
CA CYS A 197 5.45 84.35 6.70
C CYS A 197 5.23 82.83 6.85
N ALA A 198 4.92 82.37 8.07
CA ALA A 198 4.53 81.00 8.45
C ALA A 198 5.34 79.83 7.82
N LYS A 199 5.06 78.60 8.25
CA LYS A 199 5.75 77.43 7.69
C LYS A 199 5.32 77.09 6.26
N ASP A 200 4.18 77.61 5.82
CA ASP A 200 3.43 77.13 4.65
C ASP A 200 3.41 78.08 3.44
N CYS A 201 4.10 79.23 3.51
CA CYS A 201 4.23 80.11 2.35
C CYS A 201 5.24 79.56 1.33
N TYR A 202 4.80 79.45 0.09
CA TYR A 202 5.61 79.04 -1.05
C TYR A 202 6.25 80.25 -1.73
N TYR A 203 7.57 80.22 -1.85
CA TYR A 203 8.35 81.25 -2.54
C TYR A 203 8.94 80.68 -3.82
N LYS A 204 9.12 81.50 -4.85
CA LYS A 204 9.87 81.12 -6.06
C LYS A 204 11.29 81.66 -5.95
N ILE A 205 12.25 81.01 -6.61
CA ILE A 205 13.65 81.46 -6.65
C ILE A 205 13.77 82.91 -7.16
N LYS A 206 12.91 83.31 -8.12
CA LYS A 206 12.88 84.68 -8.63
C LYS A 206 12.35 85.69 -7.62
N ASP A 207 11.52 85.25 -6.68
CA ASP A 207 10.93 86.13 -5.67
C ASP A 207 12.04 86.60 -4.71
N ILE A 208 13.09 85.81 -4.48
CA ILE A 208 14.26 86.24 -3.68
C ILE A 208 14.96 87.47 -4.28
N GLU A 209 15.22 87.45 -5.59
CA GLU A 209 15.90 88.56 -6.27
C GLU A 209 14.95 89.77 -6.37
N ASN A 210 13.69 89.54 -6.74
CA ASN A 210 12.68 90.61 -6.88
C ASN A 210 12.39 91.34 -5.56
N ASP A 211 12.26 90.60 -4.46
CA ASP A 211 11.85 91.15 -3.16
C ASP A 211 12.99 91.90 -2.47
N ILE A 212 14.25 91.64 -2.85
CA ILE A 212 15.41 92.45 -2.43
C ILE A 212 15.42 93.81 -3.15
N ASP A 213 15.05 93.79 -4.43
CA ASP A 213 15.00 94.98 -5.29
C ASP A 213 13.73 95.83 -5.04
N ASP A 214 12.78 95.35 -4.22
CA ASP A 214 11.53 96.03 -3.89
C ASP A 214 11.73 97.06 -2.77
N GLU A 215 11.79 98.34 -3.16
CA GLU A 215 11.99 99.49 -2.27
C GLU A 215 10.83 99.70 -1.28
N ASP A 216 9.65 99.14 -1.55
CA ASP A 216 8.50 99.18 -0.64
C ASP A 216 8.56 98.05 0.41
N LEU A 217 9.36 97.01 0.17
CA LEU A 217 9.43 95.80 0.99
C LEU A 217 10.53 95.86 2.05
N LEU A 218 11.72 96.35 1.69
CA LEU A 218 12.91 96.40 2.54
C LEU A 218 13.42 97.84 2.71
N ASN A 219 13.82 98.20 3.93
CA ASN A 219 14.60 99.42 4.13
C ASN A 219 16.08 99.22 3.71
N ASP A 220 16.85 100.31 3.64
CA ASP A 220 18.25 100.27 3.18
C ASP A 220 19.13 99.28 3.96
N GLU A 221 18.96 99.19 5.28
CA GLU A 221 19.73 98.26 6.12
C GLU A 221 19.34 96.80 5.87
N GLU A 222 18.03 96.51 5.82
CA GLU A 222 17.51 95.16 5.54
C GLU A 222 17.89 94.67 4.14
N ARG A 223 17.92 95.59 3.16
CA ARG A 223 18.35 95.30 1.79
C ARG A 223 19.83 94.92 1.74
N ILE A 224 20.71 95.71 2.35
CA ILE A 224 22.15 95.41 2.42
C ILE A 224 22.38 94.06 3.12
N GLU A 225 21.69 93.78 4.22
CA GLU A 225 21.79 92.48 4.91
C GLU A 225 21.31 91.32 4.04
N ALA A 226 20.21 91.49 3.29
CA ALA A 226 19.66 90.47 2.40
C ALA A 226 20.58 90.21 1.21
N GLU A 227 21.16 91.26 0.60
CA GLU A 227 22.17 91.15 -0.46
C GLU A 227 23.40 90.39 0.02
N GLU A 228 23.92 90.70 1.22
CA GLU A 228 25.03 89.96 1.80
C GLU A 228 24.70 88.47 1.99
N ARG A 229 23.50 88.16 2.51
CA ARG A 229 23.05 86.78 2.69
C ARG A 229 22.87 86.08 1.34
N LEU A 230 22.36 86.77 0.32
CA LEU A 230 22.24 86.25 -1.04
C LEU A 230 23.61 85.95 -1.66
N GLU A 231 24.61 86.83 -1.49
CA GLU A 231 25.97 86.58 -1.97
C GLU A 231 26.64 85.44 -1.20
N LYS A 232 26.43 85.34 0.13
CA LYS A 232 26.85 84.18 0.92
C LYS A 232 26.18 82.89 0.42
N LEU A 233 24.90 82.93 0.07
CA LEU A 233 24.15 81.80 -0.45
C LEU A 233 24.68 81.36 -1.84
N LYS A 234 24.92 82.30 -2.75
CA LYS A 234 25.49 82.04 -4.09
C LYS A 234 26.90 81.44 -4.04
N LYS A 235 27.68 81.71 -2.98
CA LYS A 235 28.99 81.06 -2.76
C LYS A 235 28.86 79.61 -2.32
N LYS A 236 27.79 79.26 -1.61
CA LYS A 236 27.57 77.90 -1.06
C LYS A 236 26.75 77.00 -1.99
N ILE A 237 25.96 77.59 -2.89
CA ILE A 237 25.11 76.88 -3.84
C ILE A 237 25.43 77.38 -5.24
N ASP A 238 25.62 76.45 -6.19
CA ASP A 238 25.78 76.79 -7.61
C ASP A 238 24.49 77.39 -8.18
N TRP A 239 24.41 78.72 -8.13
CA TRP A 239 23.23 79.50 -8.52
C TRP A 239 22.91 79.37 -10.01
N ALA A 240 23.94 79.28 -10.85
CA ALA A 240 23.77 79.12 -12.30
C ALA A 240 23.17 77.74 -12.63
N LYS A 241 23.61 76.70 -11.92
CA LYS A 241 23.03 75.35 -12.02
C LYS A 241 21.61 75.30 -11.47
N LEU A 242 21.34 75.97 -10.35
CA LEU A 242 19.98 76.10 -9.79
C LEU A 242 19.02 76.75 -10.80
N LYS A 243 19.41 77.85 -11.46
CA LYS A 243 18.59 78.51 -12.49
C LYS A 243 18.25 77.58 -13.66
N LYS A 244 19.19 76.71 -14.08
CA LYS A 244 18.94 75.68 -15.11
C LYS A 244 17.97 74.58 -14.67
N LEU A 245 17.82 74.36 -13.37
CA LEU A 245 16.94 73.34 -12.80
C LEU A 245 15.50 73.86 -12.57
N ILE A 246 15.23 75.17 -12.67
CA ILE A 246 13.89 75.79 -12.47
C ILE A 246 12.77 75.07 -13.24
N GLY A 247 13.02 74.69 -14.48
CA GLY A 247 12.04 73.95 -15.29
C GLY A 247 11.73 72.55 -14.74
N ALA A 248 12.71 71.88 -14.12
CA ALA A 248 12.53 70.59 -13.46
C ALA A 248 11.76 70.74 -12.14
N PHE A 249 12.02 71.80 -11.36
CA PHE A 249 11.29 72.12 -10.13
C PHE A 249 9.79 72.20 -10.37
N LYS A 250 9.37 73.01 -11.35
CA LYS A 250 7.95 73.20 -11.65
C LYS A 250 7.28 71.87 -12.02
N LEU A 251 7.87 71.10 -12.93
CA LEU A 251 7.31 69.83 -13.37
C LEU A 251 7.21 68.77 -12.25
N LEU A 252 8.17 68.76 -11.32
CA LEU A 252 8.15 67.84 -10.18
C LEU A 252 7.22 68.33 -9.05
N GLN A 253 7.08 69.65 -8.91
CA GLN A 253 6.18 70.26 -7.96
C GLN A 253 4.72 70.15 -8.38
N ASP A 254 4.40 70.27 -9.68
CA ASP A 254 3.04 70.09 -10.21
C ASP A 254 2.52 68.66 -10.00
N GLN A 255 3.43 67.72 -9.72
CA GLN A 255 3.12 66.33 -9.35
C GLN A 255 2.87 66.13 -7.85
N ARG A 256 2.99 67.19 -7.02
CA ARG A 256 2.70 67.18 -5.59
C ARG A 256 1.19 67.29 -5.36
N ASN A 257 0.64 66.47 -4.47
CA ASN A 257 -0.70 66.68 -3.94
C ASN A 257 -0.66 67.86 -2.94
N GLN A 258 -1.51 68.86 -3.12
CA GLN A 258 -1.56 70.05 -2.25
C GLN A 258 -2.11 69.77 -0.85
N VAL A 259 -2.73 68.61 -0.62
CA VAL A 259 -3.36 68.23 0.66
C VAL A 259 -2.48 67.29 1.50
N ALA A 260 -1.60 66.52 0.86
CA ALA A 260 -0.75 65.53 1.53
C ALA A 260 0.72 65.94 1.50
N HIS A 261 1.32 66.14 2.67
CA HIS A 261 2.72 66.53 2.81
C HIS A 261 3.45 65.53 3.70
N PRO A 262 4.42 64.76 3.17
CA PRO A 262 5.17 63.82 3.99
C PRO A 262 5.96 64.61 5.05
N PRO A 263 5.68 64.40 6.35
CA PRO A 263 6.42 65.08 7.40
C PRO A 263 7.85 64.54 7.46
N ASN A 264 8.82 65.41 7.75
CA ASN A 264 10.22 65.05 8.05
C ASN A 264 10.96 64.34 6.89
N VAL A 265 10.84 64.84 5.66
CA VAL A 265 11.67 64.35 4.54
C VAL A 265 13.15 64.62 4.82
N ASP A 266 13.95 63.56 4.82
CA ASP A 266 15.41 63.60 4.95
C ASP A 266 16.12 63.29 3.61
N GLU A 267 17.43 63.51 3.56
CA GLU A 267 18.21 63.31 2.33
C GLU A 267 18.21 61.85 1.86
N LYS A 268 18.25 60.90 2.79
CA LYS A 268 18.25 59.47 2.48
C LYS A 268 16.92 59.04 1.85
N GLY A 269 15.81 59.45 2.44
CA GLY A 269 14.46 59.20 1.94
C GLY A 269 14.22 59.86 0.58
N ALA A 270 14.68 61.10 0.39
CA ALA A 270 14.60 61.79 -0.90
C ALA A 270 15.41 61.08 -2.00
N LYS A 271 16.65 60.65 -1.70
CA LYS A 271 17.48 59.89 -2.64
C LYS A 271 16.87 58.54 -3.00
N HIS A 272 16.31 57.84 -2.01
CA HIS A 272 15.59 56.59 -2.24
C HIS A 272 14.37 56.79 -3.15
N ALA A 273 13.53 57.79 -2.85
CA ALA A 273 12.36 58.11 -3.66
C ALA A 273 12.73 58.44 -5.11
N ALA A 274 13.83 59.17 -5.33
CA ALA A 274 14.32 59.47 -6.68
C ALA A 274 14.78 58.19 -7.41
N GLN A 275 15.50 57.30 -6.75
CA GLN A 275 15.93 56.03 -7.34
C GLN A 275 14.74 55.14 -7.72
N GLU A 276 13.72 55.06 -6.88
CA GLU A 276 12.53 54.26 -7.18
C GLU A 276 11.73 54.84 -8.36
N LEU A 277 11.56 56.16 -8.43
CA LEU A 277 10.91 56.80 -9.58
C LEU A 277 11.71 56.63 -10.90
N ASP A 278 13.05 56.56 -10.81
CA ASP A 278 13.92 56.31 -11.97
C ASP A 278 13.84 54.87 -12.46
N LYS A 279 13.93 53.87 -11.55
CA LYS A 279 13.74 52.45 -11.88
C LYS A 279 12.40 52.20 -12.59
N GLN A 280 11.38 52.96 -12.22
CA GLN A 280 10.04 52.90 -12.81
C GLN A 280 9.90 53.72 -14.11
N GLY A 281 10.97 54.36 -14.58
CA GLY A 281 11.00 55.13 -15.81
C GLY A 281 10.14 56.40 -15.79
N LYS A 282 9.86 56.96 -14.61
CA LYS A 282 9.06 58.19 -14.45
C LYS A 282 9.92 59.46 -14.49
N LEU A 283 11.21 59.35 -14.17
CA LEU A 283 12.17 60.45 -14.27
C LEU A 283 12.80 60.49 -15.66
N LYS A 284 12.28 61.34 -16.55
CA LYS A 284 12.74 61.43 -17.94
C LYS A 284 12.90 62.88 -18.40
N GLY A 285 13.75 63.10 -19.39
CA GLY A 285 13.96 64.42 -19.99
C GLY A 285 14.34 65.48 -18.94
N LYS A 286 13.52 66.52 -18.80
CA LYS A 286 13.76 67.63 -17.86
C LYS A 286 13.73 67.21 -16.38
N THR A 287 13.11 66.07 -16.04
CA THR A 287 13.05 65.53 -14.67
C THR A 287 13.91 64.27 -14.49
N SER A 288 14.91 64.04 -15.34
CA SER A 288 15.85 62.90 -15.25
C SER A 288 16.46 62.74 -13.85
N ILE A 289 16.78 61.51 -13.43
CA ILE A 289 17.42 61.21 -12.13
C ILE A 289 18.65 62.06 -11.82
N GLY A 290 19.49 62.36 -12.81
CA GLY A 290 20.67 63.22 -12.61
C GLY A 290 20.29 64.63 -12.16
N ARG A 291 19.21 65.19 -12.72
CA ARG A 291 18.67 66.50 -12.32
C ARG A 291 17.99 66.44 -10.95
N VAL A 292 17.22 65.38 -10.67
CA VAL A 292 16.56 65.20 -9.37
C VAL A 292 17.58 65.03 -8.24
N LYS A 293 18.64 64.25 -8.45
CA LYS A 293 19.74 64.12 -7.47
C LYS A 293 20.40 65.47 -7.18
N GLN A 294 20.65 66.27 -8.22
CA GLN A 294 21.20 67.62 -8.04
C GLN A 294 20.25 68.53 -7.27
N ILE A 295 18.94 68.43 -7.50
CA ILE A 295 17.92 69.16 -6.73
C ILE A 295 17.98 68.76 -5.25
N ILE A 296 18.05 67.45 -4.96
CA ILE A 296 18.13 66.92 -3.59
C ILE A 296 19.42 67.39 -2.91
N GLU A 297 20.55 67.39 -3.61
CA GLU A 297 21.83 67.88 -3.09
C GLU A 297 21.74 69.36 -2.69
N ILE A 298 21.22 70.21 -3.58
CA ILE A 298 21.06 71.64 -3.30
C ILE A 298 20.06 71.86 -2.14
N TRP A 299 18.98 71.09 -2.09
CA TRP A 299 18.02 71.11 -1.00
C TRP A 299 18.63 70.70 0.34
N SER A 300 19.45 69.64 0.38
CA SER A 300 20.15 69.21 1.58
C SER A 300 21.05 70.33 2.12
N VAL A 301 21.83 70.95 1.23
CA VAL A 301 22.65 72.14 1.58
C VAL A 301 21.77 73.27 2.11
N SER A 302 20.65 73.59 1.47
CA SER A 302 19.73 74.65 1.93
C SER A 302 19.17 74.38 3.33
N LYS A 303 18.90 73.11 3.68
CA LYS A 303 18.43 72.72 5.01
C LYS A 303 19.52 72.92 6.06
N SER A 304 20.74 72.49 5.77
CA SER A 304 21.89 72.70 6.67
C SER A 304 22.12 74.19 6.94
N LEU A 305 21.99 75.04 5.93
CA LEU A 305 22.15 76.50 6.08
C LEU A 305 21.14 77.13 7.02
N LEU A 306 19.90 76.62 7.08
CA LEU A 306 18.90 77.07 8.03
C LEU A 306 19.17 76.54 9.45
N GLY A 307 19.69 75.32 9.57
CA GLY A 307 20.13 74.76 10.85
C GLY A 307 21.26 75.58 11.49
N ASP A 308 22.24 76.00 10.69
CA ASP A 308 23.37 76.82 11.14
C ASP A 308 22.94 78.23 11.62
N GLN A 309 21.91 78.84 11.01
CA GLN A 309 21.40 80.14 11.45
C GLN A 309 20.59 80.08 12.75
N ASN A 310 19.80 79.02 12.96
CA ASN A 310 19.08 78.83 14.22
C ASN A 310 20.02 78.52 15.40
N SER A 311 21.21 78.00 15.12
CA SER A 311 22.27 77.76 16.12
C SER A 311 22.95 79.06 16.57
N ASN A 312 22.99 80.06 15.69
CA ASN A 312 23.62 81.37 15.95
C ASN A 312 22.65 82.44 16.49
N ASN A 313 21.35 82.16 16.57
CA ASN A 313 20.32 83.03 17.17
C ASN A 313 19.91 82.61 18.60
N VAL A 314 20.61 81.66 19.22
CA VAL A 314 20.43 81.21 20.62
C VAL A 314 21.67 81.50 21.48
N ALA A 315 22.52 82.44 21.05
CA ALA A 315 23.66 82.93 21.83
C ALA A 315 23.39 84.33 22.37
#